data_AF-A0A9W4TUG1-F1
#
_entry.id   AF-A0A9W4TUG1-F1
#
_cell.length_a   1.000
_cell.length_b   1.000
_cell.length_c   1.000
_cell.angle_alpha   90.00
_cell.angle_beta   90.00
_cell.angle_gamma   90.00
#
_symmetry.space_group_name_H-M   'P 1'
#
loop_
_entity.id
_entity.type
_entity.pdbx_description
1 polymer ?
#
loop_
_entity_poly.entity_id
_entity_poly.type
_entity_poly.pdbx_seq_one_letter_code
_entity_poly.pdbx_strand_id
1 'polypeptide(L)'
;MIILLKQPRIRPTINNLVSLRYSSNRFANLYQKLEKQRERTPRKSSNSKNPSKIEPKNFQFTQGTEQAQTSIKQIISKLPNQVEVVNKNTISKSSLLEVLKSINLSQQGLKILETSKIKIVPVLEMVQSYRDELAKLKEAELIKSGSFKAMKSMKMKLDKERKKSSDKFIDINFKISINDLKTQKRKEIERALEKWDKFHIYINDKLKKMSDEEMEVEIKRKEMIKEKFELILNELQCKWELEGQNERSISYSVISNVQKKKQDTTINANSNKEDSRREKKINNGEKKVKKSVSEDELDNLYSFKIED
;
A
#
# COMPACT_ATOMS: atom_id res chain seq x y z
N MET A 1 -55.62 -27.50 69.33
CA MET A 1 -55.10 -28.87 69.58
C MET A 1 -53.89 -29.04 68.66
N ILE A 2 -52.64 -29.21 69.07
CA ILE A 2 -51.99 -29.65 70.32
C ILE A 2 -50.73 -28.76 70.55
N ILE A 3 -50.42 -28.55 71.83
CA ILE A 3 -49.35 -27.71 72.43
C ILE A 3 -47.97 -28.35 72.27
N LEU A 4 -46.88 -27.55 72.27
CA LEU A 4 -45.56 -27.86 72.89
C LEU A 4 -44.65 -26.62 72.72
N LEU A 5 -44.60 -25.73 73.71
CA LEU A 5 -43.68 -25.68 74.87
C LEU A 5 -42.24 -25.27 74.53
N LYS A 6 -41.76 -24.37 75.39
CA LYS A 6 -40.64 -23.43 75.26
C LYS A 6 -39.55 -23.81 76.28
N GLN A 7 -38.32 -23.35 76.03
CA GLN A 7 -37.17 -23.14 76.96
C GLN A 7 -36.08 -24.27 77.01
N PRO A 8 -34.84 -24.01 77.49
CA PRO A 8 -33.81 -23.12 76.90
C PRO A 8 -32.36 -23.67 76.95
N ARG A 9 -31.41 -22.82 76.52
CA ARG A 9 -29.94 -22.96 76.39
C ARG A 9 -29.18 -23.54 77.60
N ILE A 10 -28.13 -24.32 77.31
CA ILE A 10 -26.93 -24.48 78.16
C ILE A 10 -25.67 -24.53 77.25
N ARG A 11 -24.66 -23.71 77.56
CA ARG A 11 -23.26 -23.89 77.11
C ARG A 11 -22.46 -24.46 78.28
N PRO A 12 -21.36 -25.18 78.00
CA PRO A 12 -20.18 -25.03 78.84
C PRO A 12 -18.87 -24.83 78.04
N THR A 13 -17.92 -24.23 78.75
CA THR A 13 -16.55 -23.86 78.37
C THR A 13 -15.51 -24.87 78.88
N ILE A 14 -14.46 -25.07 78.08
CA ILE A 14 -13.01 -25.15 78.40
C ILE A 14 -12.51 -26.15 79.48
N ASN A 15 -11.84 -27.25 79.05
CA ASN A 15 -10.43 -27.63 79.37
C ASN A 15 -10.14 -29.16 79.31
N ASN A 16 -8.90 -29.44 78.89
CA ASN A 16 -8.09 -30.66 79.08
C ASN A 16 -8.42 -31.91 78.25
N LEU A 17 -7.57 -32.16 77.23
CA LEU A 17 -6.69 -33.33 77.20
C LEU A 17 -5.52 -33.07 76.23
N VAL A 18 -4.33 -32.93 76.82
CA VAL A 18 -3.02 -32.91 76.16
C VAL A 18 -2.58 -34.35 75.86
N SER A 19 -1.86 -34.51 74.75
CA SER A 19 -0.91 -35.57 74.36
C SER A 19 -1.34 -36.36 73.11
N LEU A 20 -0.80 -35.98 71.94
CA LEU A 20 0.41 -36.55 71.33
C LEU A 20 0.29 -38.06 71.07
N ARG A 21 0.04 -38.45 69.80
CA ARG A 21 0.87 -39.44 69.05
C ARG A 21 0.73 -39.25 67.52
N TYR A 22 1.84 -38.79 66.93
CA TYR A 22 2.34 -39.01 65.56
C TYR A 22 1.38 -38.91 64.36
N SER A 23 1.26 -37.68 63.85
CA SER A 23 0.95 -37.44 62.44
C SER A 23 2.18 -37.83 61.59
N SER A 24 2.04 -38.87 60.77
CA SER A 24 2.98 -39.18 59.71
C SER A 24 2.88 -38.11 58.61
N ASN A 25 4.00 -37.45 58.34
CA ASN A 25 4.11 -36.38 57.35
C ASN A 25 3.74 -36.89 55.94
N ARG A 26 2.60 -36.46 55.40
CA ARG A 26 2.18 -36.75 54.00
C ARG A 26 3.19 -36.31 52.94
N PHE A 27 4.12 -35.42 53.29
CA PHE A 27 5.17 -34.90 52.41
C PHE A 27 6.40 -35.81 52.30
N ALA A 28 6.62 -36.76 53.22
CA ALA A 28 7.78 -37.65 53.18
C ALA A 28 7.72 -38.64 52.01
N ASN A 29 6.52 -39.09 51.63
CA ASN A 29 6.31 -40.04 50.53
C ASN A 29 6.48 -39.42 49.13
N LEU A 30 6.47 -38.10 49.01
CA LEU A 30 6.63 -37.39 47.74
C LEU A 30 8.11 -37.29 47.31
N TYR A 31 9.04 -37.18 48.27
CA TYR A 31 10.47 -37.12 47.98
C TYR A 31 11.06 -38.48 47.59
N GLN A 32 10.66 -39.57 48.25
CA GLN A 32 11.12 -40.92 47.89
C GLN A 32 10.68 -41.37 46.47
N LYS A 33 9.57 -40.83 45.96
CA LYS A 33 9.09 -41.14 44.60
C LYS A 33 9.88 -40.41 43.51
N LEU A 34 10.51 -39.27 43.85
CA LEU A 34 11.36 -38.49 42.94
C LEU A 34 12.79 -39.03 42.86
N GLU A 35 13.32 -39.61 43.94
CA GLU A 35 14.67 -40.22 43.94
C GLU A 35 14.72 -41.55 43.18
N LYS A 36 13.69 -42.40 43.31
CA LYS A 36 13.64 -43.70 42.60
C LYS A 36 13.46 -43.60 41.08
N GLN A 37 13.09 -42.43 40.55
CA GLN A 37 13.01 -42.20 39.09
C GLN A 37 14.32 -41.66 38.48
N ARG A 38 15.32 -41.31 39.31
CA ARG A 38 16.62 -40.80 38.84
C ARG A 38 17.66 -41.88 38.58
N GLU A 39 17.41 -43.11 39.03
CA GLU A 39 18.32 -44.23 38.80
C GLU A 39 17.71 -45.21 37.80
N ARG A 40 18.45 -45.44 36.70
CA ARG A 40 18.24 -46.43 35.62
C ARG A 40 17.54 -45.92 34.35
N THR A 41 18.29 -45.16 33.56
CA THR A 41 18.48 -45.52 32.14
C THR A 41 19.96 -45.35 31.76
N PRO A 42 20.61 -46.35 31.13
CA PRO A 42 21.96 -46.18 30.62
C PRO A 42 21.92 -45.18 29.46
N ARG A 43 22.63 -44.06 29.60
CA ARG A 43 22.92 -43.12 28.51
C ARG A 43 23.66 -43.87 27.41
N LYS A 44 22.96 -44.19 26.31
CA LYS A 44 23.62 -44.48 25.04
C LYS A 44 24.34 -43.21 24.60
N SER A 45 25.67 -43.22 24.71
CA SER A 45 26.56 -42.23 24.13
C SER A 45 26.60 -42.39 22.60
N SER A 46 25.58 -41.91 21.91
CA SER A 46 25.66 -41.73 20.46
C SER A 46 26.39 -40.41 20.16
N ASN A 47 27.72 -40.44 20.26
CA ASN A 47 28.57 -39.38 19.73
C ASN A 47 29.07 -39.79 18.34
N SER A 48 28.16 -40.02 17.40
CA SER A 48 28.46 -39.82 15.99
C SER A 48 28.09 -38.38 15.67
N LYS A 49 29.07 -37.47 15.76
CA LYS A 49 28.96 -36.14 15.17
C LYS A 49 28.87 -36.31 13.66
N ASN A 50 27.67 -36.58 13.16
CA ASN A 50 27.35 -36.24 11.79
C ASN A 50 27.59 -34.72 11.67
N PRO A 51 28.33 -34.23 10.65
CA PRO A 51 28.47 -32.80 10.46
C PRO A 51 27.06 -32.22 10.39
N SER A 52 26.70 -31.40 11.37
CA SER A 52 25.37 -30.83 11.51
C SER A 52 25.00 -30.19 10.19
N LYS A 53 23.98 -30.74 9.52
CA LYS A 53 23.44 -30.20 8.27
C LYS A 53 23.00 -28.77 8.56
N ILE A 54 23.80 -27.78 8.15
CA ILE A 54 23.53 -26.37 8.41
C ILE A 54 22.21 -26.06 7.72
N GLU A 55 21.20 -25.65 8.48
CA GLU A 55 19.95 -25.20 7.90
C GLU A 55 20.18 -23.86 7.17
N PRO A 56 19.57 -23.64 5.99
CA PRO A 56 19.72 -22.38 5.26
C PRO A 56 19.36 -21.15 6.10
N LYS A 57 18.43 -21.30 7.05
CA LYS A 57 17.97 -20.25 7.97
C LYS A 57 19.04 -19.76 8.95
N ASN A 58 20.02 -20.61 9.27
CA ASN A 58 21.12 -20.29 10.17
C ASN A 58 22.40 -19.86 9.43
N PHE A 59 22.33 -19.72 8.11
CA PHE A 59 23.47 -19.27 7.31
C PHE A 59 23.81 -17.81 7.64
N GLN A 60 25.06 -17.57 8.05
CA GLN A 60 25.56 -16.24 8.35
C GLN A 60 26.49 -15.77 7.23
N PHE A 61 26.17 -14.60 6.68
CA PHE A 61 27.06 -13.91 5.75
C PHE A 61 28.09 -13.11 6.53
N THR A 62 29.36 -13.28 6.21
CA THR A 62 30.46 -12.47 6.76
C THR A 62 30.70 -11.19 5.95
N GLN A 63 30.11 -11.08 4.76
CA GLN A 63 30.27 -9.98 3.81
C GLN A 63 28.96 -9.19 3.64
N GLY A 64 29.06 -7.97 3.10
CA GLY A 64 27.93 -7.08 2.81
C GLY A 64 27.53 -6.16 3.97
N THR A 65 26.65 -5.20 3.69
CA THR A 65 26.11 -4.26 4.69
C THR A 65 25.10 -4.96 5.61
N GLU A 66 24.95 -4.46 6.83
CA GLU A 66 23.98 -4.99 7.81
C GLU A 66 22.54 -5.03 7.25
N GLN A 67 22.19 -4.00 6.47
CA GLN A 67 20.89 -3.96 5.78
C GLN A 67 20.76 -5.09 4.76
N ALA A 68 21.77 -5.34 3.92
CA ALA A 68 21.74 -6.44 2.96
C ALA A 68 21.66 -7.81 3.65
N GLN A 69 22.36 -8.01 4.76
CA GLN A 69 22.29 -9.22 5.57
C GLN A 69 20.90 -9.42 6.17
N THR A 70 20.27 -8.36 6.65
CA THR A 70 18.91 -8.42 7.19
C THR A 70 17.89 -8.70 6.09
N SER A 71 18.01 -8.04 4.94
CA SER A 71 17.17 -8.30 3.76
C SER A 71 17.24 -9.75 3.31
N ILE A 72 18.44 -10.32 3.18
CA ILE A 72 18.58 -11.70 2.72
C ILE A 72 18.08 -12.70 3.76
N LYS A 73 18.29 -12.46 5.06
CA LYS A 73 17.71 -13.30 6.13
C LYS A 73 16.19 -13.38 6.05
N GLN A 74 15.52 -12.25 5.78
CA GLN A 74 14.08 -12.25 5.58
C GLN A 74 13.65 -13.03 4.34
N ILE A 75 14.39 -12.90 3.24
CA ILE A 75 14.17 -13.66 2.01
C ILE A 75 14.32 -15.17 2.27
N ILE A 76 15.39 -15.58 2.96
CA ILE A 76 15.66 -16.97 3.33
C ILE A 76 14.53 -17.54 4.19
N SER A 77 13.98 -16.75 5.12
CA SER A 77 12.89 -17.20 5.99
C SER A 77 11.61 -17.56 5.23
N LYS A 78 11.40 -16.93 4.06
CA LYS A 78 10.23 -17.12 3.19
C LYS A 78 10.39 -18.25 2.17
N LEU A 79 11.62 -18.74 1.95
CA LEU A 79 11.92 -19.71 0.90
C LEU A 79 11.96 -21.16 1.42
N PRO A 80 11.55 -22.15 0.60
CA PRO A 80 11.77 -23.56 0.88
C PRO A 80 13.26 -23.96 0.72
N ASN A 81 13.62 -25.14 1.21
CA ASN A 81 15.01 -25.65 1.17
C ASN A 81 15.52 -25.98 -0.25
N GLN A 82 14.61 -26.26 -1.18
CA GLN A 82 14.89 -26.48 -2.61
C GLN A 82 14.29 -25.33 -3.40
N VAL A 83 15.10 -24.72 -4.26
CA VAL A 83 14.69 -23.52 -4.99
C VAL A 83 15.10 -23.62 -6.45
N GLU A 84 14.25 -23.11 -7.31
CA GLU A 84 14.50 -22.93 -8.74
C GLU A 84 15.18 -21.59 -8.97
N VAL A 85 16.45 -21.62 -9.38
CA VAL A 85 17.21 -20.41 -9.73
C VAL A 85 16.94 -20.09 -11.19
N VAL A 86 16.38 -18.90 -11.42
CA VAL A 86 16.14 -18.35 -12.75
C VAL A 86 17.38 -17.57 -13.17
N ASN A 87 18.21 -18.21 -13.99
CA ASN A 87 19.24 -17.54 -14.76
C ASN A 87 18.64 -17.04 -16.08
N LYS A 88 19.34 -16.12 -16.75
CA LYS A 88 18.82 -15.36 -17.91
C LYS A 88 18.01 -16.20 -18.91
N ASN A 89 18.40 -17.46 -19.17
CA ASN A 89 17.71 -18.36 -20.11
C ASN A 89 17.42 -19.77 -19.55
N THR A 90 17.71 -20.08 -18.28
CA THR A 90 17.57 -21.44 -17.73
C THR A 90 17.04 -21.44 -16.30
N ILE A 91 16.26 -22.48 -15.97
CA ILE A 91 15.74 -22.73 -14.63
C ILE A 91 16.45 -23.98 -14.08
N SER A 92 17.26 -23.80 -13.04
CA SER A 92 17.97 -24.90 -12.38
C SER A 92 17.46 -25.11 -10.96
N LYS A 93 17.03 -26.34 -10.64
CA LYS A 93 16.71 -26.75 -9.27
C LYS A 93 18.01 -26.94 -8.49
N SER A 94 18.15 -26.21 -7.39
CA SER A 94 19.35 -26.26 -6.54
C SER A 94 18.96 -26.18 -5.07
N SER A 95 19.87 -26.61 -4.18
CA SER A 95 19.65 -26.40 -2.75
C SER A 95 19.86 -24.94 -2.40
N LEU A 96 18.99 -24.36 -1.57
CA LEU A 96 19.12 -22.97 -1.13
C LEU A 96 20.51 -22.70 -0.51
N LEU A 97 21.10 -23.67 0.18
CA LEU A 97 22.44 -23.56 0.76
C LEU A 97 23.54 -23.39 -0.29
N GLU A 98 23.44 -24.09 -1.42
CA GLU A 98 24.43 -23.98 -2.50
C GLU A 98 24.36 -22.60 -3.13
N VAL A 99 23.13 -22.11 -3.33
CA VAL A 99 22.88 -20.76 -3.83
C VAL A 99 23.44 -19.70 -2.87
N LEU A 100 23.14 -19.81 -1.57
CA LEU A 100 23.64 -18.86 -0.56
C LEU A 100 25.16 -18.85 -0.45
N LYS A 101 25.83 -20.01 -0.57
CA LYS A 101 27.31 -20.09 -0.60
C LYS A 101 27.92 -19.44 -1.84
N SER A 102 27.23 -19.48 -2.97
CA SER A 102 27.72 -18.91 -4.24
C SER A 102 27.55 -17.39 -4.34
N ILE A 103 26.70 -16.78 -3.50
CA ILE A 103 26.35 -15.36 -3.58
C ILE A 103 27.33 -14.50 -2.79
N ASN A 104 27.84 -13.47 -3.46
CA ASN A 104 28.58 -12.39 -2.79
C ASN A 104 27.64 -11.23 -2.46
N LEU A 105 27.32 -11.06 -1.18
CA LEU A 105 26.42 -10.04 -0.66
C LEU A 105 26.88 -8.59 -0.84
N SER A 106 28.08 -8.36 -1.36
CA SER A 106 28.60 -7.03 -1.68
C SER A 106 28.15 -6.54 -3.06
N GLN A 107 27.83 -7.47 -3.97
CA GLN A 107 27.47 -7.15 -5.37
C GLN A 107 26.15 -7.78 -5.80
N GLN A 108 25.90 -9.01 -5.36
CA GLN A 108 24.72 -9.80 -5.72
C GLN A 108 23.82 -10.08 -4.51
N GLY A 109 22.52 -10.07 -4.78
CA GLY A 109 21.44 -10.37 -3.84
C GLY A 109 20.40 -11.27 -4.49
N LEU A 110 19.32 -11.50 -3.76
CA LEU A 110 18.24 -12.37 -4.16
C LEU A 110 16.94 -11.60 -4.33
N LYS A 111 16.12 -12.03 -5.29
CA LYS A 111 14.75 -11.58 -5.45
C LYS A 111 13.85 -12.80 -5.62
N ILE A 112 12.80 -12.86 -4.81
CA ILE A 112 11.75 -13.88 -4.93
C ILE A 112 10.84 -13.48 -6.08
N LEU A 113 10.63 -14.38 -7.04
CA LEU A 113 9.63 -14.21 -8.11
C LEU A 113 8.33 -14.94 -7.75
N GLU A 114 8.46 -16.20 -7.35
CA GLU A 114 7.37 -17.07 -6.89
C GLU A 114 7.85 -17.83 -5.64
N THR A 115 6.94 -18.50 -4.94
CA THR A 115 7.20 -19.18 -3.65
C THR A 115 8.41 -20.12 -3.66
N SER A 116 8.81 -20.65 -4.83
CA SER A 116 9.97 -21.53 -4.99
C SER A 116 10.95 -21.08 -6.08
N LYS A 117 10.75 -19.89 -6.68
CA LYS A 117 11.61 -19.37 -7.77
C LYS A 117 12.34 -18.12 -7.33
N ILE A 118 13.66 -18.13 -7.47
CA ILE A 118 14.53 -17.00 -7.13
C ILE A 118 15.32 -16.51 -8.34
N LYS A 119 15.58 -15.21 -8.36
CA LYS A 119 16.44 -14.55 -9.32
C LYS A 119 17.61 -13.91 -8.58
N ILE A 120 18.82 -14.07 -9.13
CA ILE A 120 20.00 -13.33 -8.66
C ILE A 120 19.94 -11.94 -9.27
N VAL A 121 20.04 -10.93 -8.41
CA VAL A 121 19.77 -9.52 -8.73
C VAL A 121 20.84 -8.67 -8.03
N PRO A 122 21.18 -7.45 -8.49
CA PRO A 122 22.08 -6.57 -7.74
C PRO A 122 21.60 -6.32 -6.29
N VAL A 123 22.54 -6.23 -5.34
CA VAL A 123 22.23 -6.03 -3.89
C VAL A 123 21.35 -4.81 -3.66
N LEU A 124 21.58 -3.73 -4.41
CA LEU A 124 20.81 -2.49 -4.29
C LEU A 124 19.31 -2.71 -4.56
N GLU A 125 18.96 -3.51 -5.57
CA GLU A 125 17.55 -3.78 -5.88
C GLU A 125 16.92 -4.71 -4.81
N MET A 126 17.70 -5.65 -4.24
CA MET A 126 17.25 -6.47 -3.11
C MET A 126 16.96 -5.60 -1.87
N VAL A 127 17.88 -4.71 -1.51
CA VAL A 127 17.72 -3.79 -0.37
C VAL A 127 16.57 -2.81 -0.60
N GLN A 128 16.41 -2.29 -1.83
CA GLN A 128 15.31 -1.40 -2.16
C GLN A 128 13.96 -2.12 -2.03
N SER A 129 13.84 -3.33 -2.58
CA SER A 129 12.63 -4.15 -2.45
C SER A 129 12.30 -4.42 -0.98
N TYR A 130 13.32 -4.67 -0.16
CA TYR A 130 13.16 -4.85 1.28
C TYR A 130 12.65 -3.58 1.99
N ARG A 131 13.22 -2.41 1.67
CA ARG A 131 12.77 -1.12 2.22
C ARG A 131 11.32 -0.82 1.82
N ASP A 132 10.96 -1.09 0.58
CA ASP A 132 9.60 -0.90 0.09
C ASP A 132 8.61 -1.85 0.79
N GLU A 133 9.00 -3.09 1.06
CA GLU A 133 8.19 -4.04 1.84
C GLU A 133 8.02 -3.57 3.28
N LEU A 134 9.08 -3.15 3.96
CA LEU A 134 9.00 -2.58 5.31
C LEU A 134 8.11 -1.32 5.35
N ALA A 135 8.22 -0.45 4.35
CA ALA A 135 7.38 0.73 4.24
C ALA A 135 5.91 0.37 4.09
N LYS A 136 5.58 -0.65 3.28
CA LYS A 136 4.21 -1.17 3.12
C LYS A 136 3.68 -1.78 4.42
N LEU A 137 4.50 -2.56 5.13
CA LEU A 137 4.11 -3.14 6.43
C LEU A 137 3.81 -2.05 7.45
N LYS A 138 4.67 -1.03 7.53
CA LYS A 138 4.47 0.13 8.43
C LYS A 138 3.26 0.97 8.02
N GLU A 139 3.03 1.19 6.73
CA GLU A 139 1.82 1.87 6.23
C GLU A 139 0.56 1.08 6.63
N ALA A 140 0.56 -0.24 6.48
CA ALA A 140 -0.56 -1.10 6.88
C ALA A 140 -0.78 -1.10 8.40
N GLU A 141 0.29 -1.11 9.19
CA GLU A 141 0.21 -1.01 10.65
C GLU A 141 -0.37 0.34 11.09
N LEU A 142 0.09 1.45 10.49
CA LEU A 142 -0.44 2.79 10.76
C LEU A 142 -1.91 2.94 10.37
N ILE A 143 -2.35 2.27 9.30
CA ILE A 143 -3.77 2.23 8.93
C ILE A 143 -4.57 1.42 9.96
N LYS A 144 -4.06 0.26 10.39
CA LYS A 144 -4.70 -0.57 11.42
C LYS A 144 -4.79 0.14 12.77
N SER A 145 -3.79 0.93 13.12
CA SER A 145 -3.79 1.75 14.34
C SER A 145 -4.65 3.02 14.23
N GLY A 146 -5.30 3.26 13.08
CA GLY A 146 -6.22 4.38 12.89
C GLY A 146 -5.53 5.73 12.68
N SER A 147 -4.24 5.74 12.27
CA SER A 147 -3.53 6.98 12.01
C SER A 147 -4.20 7.80 10.90
N PHE A 148 -4.71 8.99 11.26
CA PHE A 148 -5.44 9.87 10.35
C PHE A 148 -4.63 10.23 9.09
N LYS A 149 -3.33 10.49 9.24
CA LYS A 149 -2.45 10.84 8.11
C LYS A 149 -2.34 9.69 7.11
N ALA A 150 -2.17 8.46 7.60
CA ALA A 150 -2.04 7.26 6.77
C ALA A 150 -3.37 6.92 6.05
N MET A 151 -4.50 7.01 6.76
CA MET A 151 -5.83 6.82 6.17
C MET A 151 -6.12 7.86 5.08
N LYS A 152 -5.79 9.13 5.32
CA LYS A 152 -5.96 10.19 4.34
C LYS A 152 -5.13 9.94 3.08
N SER A 153 -3.85 9.55 3.22
CA SER A 153 -3.01 9.22 2.07
C SER A 153 -3.52 8.02 1.28
N MET A 154 -4.01 6.98 1.95
CA MET A 154 -4.62 5.81 1.30
C MET A 154 -5.87 6.21 0.50
N LYS A 155 -6.78 6.97 1.12
CA LYS A 155 -7.99 7.47 0.45
C LYS A 155 -7.64 8.29 -0.80
N MET A 156 -6.64 9.16 -0.71
CA MET A 156 -6.18 9.94 -1.86
C MET A 156 -5.57 9.07 -2.97
N LYS A 157 -4.84 7.99 -2.64
CA LYS A 157 -4.34 7.04 -3.64
C LYS A 157 -5.50 6.33 -4.36
N LEU A 158 -6.47 5.83 -3.60
CA LEU A 158 -7.68 5.17 -4.15
C LEU A 158 -8.51 6.12 -5.03
N ASP A 159 -8.72 7.36 -4.60
CA ASP A 159 -9.45 8.35 -5.39
C ASP A 159 -8.72 8.69 -6.71
N LYS A 160 -7.38 8.70 -6.70
CA LYS A 160 -6.59 8.88 -7.93
C LYS A 160 -6.71 7.69 -8.86
N GLU A 161 -6.69 6.47 -8.35
CA GLU A 161 -6.89 5.25 -9.15
C GLU A 161 -8.29 5.23 -9.78
N ARG A 162 -9.33 5.54 -8.99
CA ARG A 162 -10.72 5.66 -9.49
C ARG A 162 -10.86 6.73 -10.58
N LYS A 163 -10.19 7.89 -10.43
CA LYS A 163 -10.19 8.96 -11.44
C LYS A 163 -9.38 8.62 -12.70
N LYS A 164 -8.46 7.64 -12.62
CA LYS A 164 -7.76 7.13 -13.82
C LYS A 164 -8.65 6.19 -14.62
N SER A 165 -9.50 5.41 -13.94
CA SER A 165 -10.42 4.45 -14.57
C SER A 165 -11.79 5.04 -14.96
N SER A 166 -12.12 6.27 -14.55
CA SER A 166 -13.39 6.89 -14.94
C SER A 166 -13.39 7.25 -16.43
N ASP A 167 -14.49 6.93 -17.11
CA ASP A 167 -14.74 7.39 -18.47
C ASP A 167 -14.75 8.91 -18.51
N LYS A 168 -14.00 9.43 -19.48
CA LYS A 168 -13.75 10.86 -19.60
C LYS A 168 -14.57 11.38 -20.75
N PHE A 169 -15.21 12.52 -20.55
CA PHE A 169 -16.09 13.09 -21.55
C PHE A 169 -15.83 14.58 -21.73
N ILE A 170 -16.09 15.06 -22.95
CA ILE A 170 -16.10 16.48 -23.29
C ILE A 170 -17.52 16.81 -23.72
N ASP A 171 -18.16 17.73 -22.99
CA ASP A 171 -19.48 18.23 -23.35
C ASP A 171 -19.35 19.50 -24.20
N ILE A 172 -20.10 19.53 -25.29
CA ILE A 172 -20.23 20.64 -26.24
C ILE A 172 -21.72 20.95 -26.39
N ASN A 173 -22.05 22.23 -26.55
CA ASN A 173 -23.44 22.63 -26.79
C ASN A 173 -23.64 22.96 -28.27
N PHE A 174 -24.78 22.59 -28.88
CA PHE A 174 -25.10 23.00 -30.26
C PHE A 174 -25.19 24.52 -30.47
N LYS A 175 -25.35 25.31 -29.40
CA LYS A 175 -25.36 26.78 -29.45
C LYS A 175 -23.96 27.40 -29.41
N ILE A 176 -22.91 26.58 -29.42
CA ILE A 176 -21.52 27.06 -29.46
C ILE A 176 -21.27 27.96 -30.69
N SER A 177 -20.42 28.96 -30.50
CA SER A 177 -19.93 29.78 -31.61
C SER A 177 -18.91 29.00 -32.43
N ILE A 178 -18.90 29.19 -33.75
CA ILE A 178 -17.91 28.56 -34.63
C ILE A 178 -16.48 28.92 -34.21
N ASN A 179 -16.25 30.14 -33.73
CA ASN A 179 -14.94 30.57 -33.27
C ASN A 179 -14.51 29.83 -31.98
N ASP A 180 -15.45 29.64 -31.06
CA ASP A 180 -15.22 28.91 -29.81
C ASP A 180 -14.95 27.42 -30.07
N LEU A 181 -15.68 26.83 -31.02
CA LEU A 181 -15.46 25.46 -31.48
C LEU A 181 -14.04 25.28 -32.03
N LYS A 182 -13.60 26.19 -32.91
CA LYS A 182 -12.28 26.13 -33.57
C LYS A 182 -11.11 26.43 -32.64
N THR A 183 -11.29 27.25 -31.62
CA THR A 183 -10.18 27.71 -30.77
C THR A 183 -10.18 27.04 -29.40
N GLN A 184 -11.27 27.12 -28.64
CA GLN A 184 -11.34 26.61 -27.27
C GLN A 184 -11.58 25.10 -27.26
N LYS A 185 -12.63 24.62 -27.94
CA LYS A 185 -12.97 23.20 -27.95
C LYS A 185 -11.93 22.35 -28.69
N ARG A 186 -11.38 22.86 -29.80
CA ARG A 186 -10.20 22.25 -30.44
C ARG A 186 -9.05 22.04 -29.45
N LYS A 187 -8.65 23.08 -28.71
CA LYS A 187 -7.56 22.98 -27.71
C LYS A 187 -7.92 22.04 -26.55
N GLU A 188 -9.19 21.99 -26.16
CA GLU A 188 -9.67 21.06 -25.14
C GLU A 188 -9.51 19.60 -25.61
N ILE A 189 -9.88 19.33 -26.87
CA ILE A 189 -9.72 18.02 -27.51
C ILE A 189 -8.23 17.67 -27.69
N GLU A 190 -7.40 18.60 -28.15
CA GLU A 190 -5.94 18.41 -28.24
C GLU A 190 -5.34 18.01 -26.87
N ARG A 191 -5.69 18.74 -25.80
CA ARG A 191 -5.26 18.40 -24.44
C ARG A 191 -5.82 17.07 -23.95
N ALA A 192 -7.04 16.71 -24.37
CA ALA A 192 -7.64 15.43 -24.02
C ALA A 192 -6.92 14.27 -24.72
N LEU A 193 -6.51 14.44 -25.97
CA LEU A 193 -5.73 13.45 -26.73
C LEU A 193 -4.35 13.21 -26.12
N GLU A 194 -3.72 14.26 -25.57
CA GLU A 194 -2.45 14.14 -24.83
C GLU A 194 -2.63 13.39 -23.50
N LYS A 195 -3.69 13.71 -22.75
CA LYS A 195 -3.86 13.22 -21.38
C LYS A 195 -4.56 11.87 -21.30
N TRP A 196 -5.50 11.61 -22.20
CA TRP A 196 -6.45 10.50 -22.12
C TRP A 196 -6.23 9.56 -23.32
N ASP A 197 -6.43 8.26 -23.11
CA ASP A 197 -6.25 7.26 -24.17
C ASP A 197 -7.54 7.08 -24.97
N LYS A 198 -8.68 7.06 -24.26
CA LYS A 198 -10.03 7.04 -24.79
C LYS A 198 -10.89 8.06 -24.04
N PHE A 199 -11.77 8.74 -24.75
CA PHE A 199 -12.77 9.65 -24.18
C PHE A 199 -13.97 9.78 -25.11
N HIS A 200 -15.10 10.21 -24.56
CA HIS A 200 -16.33 10.44 -25.30
C HIS A 200 -16.56 11.95 -25.49
N ILE A 201 -17.20 12.34 -26.58
CA ILE A 201 -17.59 13.74 -26.80
C ILE A 201 -19.09 13.77 -27.01
N TYR A 202 -19.80 14.55 -26.19
CA TYR A 202 -21.23 14.75 -26.32
C TYR A 202 -21.53 16.16 -26.82
N ILE A 203 -22.28 16.25 -27.91
CA ILE A 203 -22.81 17.52 -28.42
C ILE A 203 -24.30 17.54 -28.08
N ASN A 204 -24.70 18.34 -27.09
CA ASN A 204 -26.06 18.35 -26.54
C ASN A 204 -26.75 19.70 -26.73
N ASP A 205 -28.07 19.68 -26.84
CA ASP A 205 -28.91 20.88 -26.78
C ASP A 205 -29.52 21.07 -25.39
N LYS A 206 -29.70 22.31 -24.96
CA LYS A 206 -30.50 22.58 -23.75
C LYS A 206 -31.97 22.59 -24.17
N LEU A 207 -32.80 21.79 -23.49
CA LEU A 207 -34.24 21.69 -23.77
C LEU A 207 -34.88 23.07 -23.90
N LYS A 208 -35.36 23.38 -25.10
CA LYS A 208 -36.22 24.54 -25.38
C LYS A 208 -37.35 24.08 -26.29
N LYS A 209 -38.59 24.45 -25.96
CA LYS A 209 -39.72 24.32 -26.90
C LYS A 209 -39.55 25.46 -27.91
N MET A 210 -39.44 25.10 -29.20
CA MET A 210 -39.21 26.01 -30.31
C MET A 210 -40.42 25.94 -31.25
N SER A 211 -40.72 27.03 -31.96
CA SER A 211 -41.69 27.03 -33.06
C SER A 211 -41.15 26.23 -34.26
N ASP A 212 -42.02 25.79 -35.17
CA ASP A 212 -41.64 25.00 -36.34
C ASP A 212 -40.64 25.75 -37.25
N GLU A 213 -40.81 27.05 -37.44
CA GLU A 213 -39.87 27.89 -38.22
C GLU A 213 -38.49 28.03 -37.53
N GLU A 214 -38.47 28.09 -36.20
CA GLU A 214 -37.24 28.14 -35.43
C GLU A 214 -36.50 26.79 -35.44
N MET A 215 -37.26 25.70 -35.60
CA MET A 215 -36.75 24.33 -35.66
C MET A 215 -35.92 24.11 -36.94
N GLU A 216 -36.40 24.57 -38.10
CA GLU A 216 -35.66 24.44 -39.36
C GLU A 216 -34.31 25.17 -39.35
N VAL A 217 -34.28 26.39 -38.79
CA VAL A 217 -33.05 27.17 -38.66
C VAL A 217 -32.07 26.47 -37.70
N GLU A 218 -32.59 25.87 -36.62
CA GLU A 218 -31.76 25.17 -35.66
C GLU A 218 -31.22 23.84 -36.22
N ILE A 219 -31.97 23.13 -37.06
CA ILE A 219 -31.50 21.93 -37.78
C ILE A 219 -30.32 22.27 -38.68
N LYS A 220 -30.44 23.29 -39.53
CA LYS A 220 -29.34 23.73 -40.42
C LYS A 220 -28.10 24.15 -39.62
N ARG A 221 -28.30 24.80 -38.48
CA ARG A 221 -27.19 25.17 -37.59
C ARG A 221 -26.50 23.94 -36.99
N LYS A 222 -27.27 22.94 -36.56
CA LYS A 222 -26.74 21.69 -36.01
C LYS A 222 -25.91 20.93 -37.03
N GLU A 223 -26.37 20.86 -38.28
CA GLU A 223 -25.63 20.26 -39.38
C GLU A 223 -24.31 20.99 -39.65
N MET A 224 -24.32 22.32 -39.76
CA MET A 224 -23.09 23.11 -39.95
C MET A 224 -22.06 22.90 -38.82
N ILE A 225 -22.52 22.74 -37.59
CA ILE A 225 -21.65 22.49 -36.43
C ILE A 225 -21.11 21.07 -36.47
N LYS A 226 -21.96 20.09 -36.82
CA LYS A 226 -21.56 18.69 -36.99
C LYS A 226 -20.46 18.56 -38.04
N GLU A 227 -20.64 19.12 -39.24
CA GLU A 227 -19.65 19.09 -40.31
C GLU A 227 -18.32 19.72 -39.89
N LYS A 228 -18.37 20.93 -39.31
CA LYS A 228 -17.15 21.60 -38.83
C LYS A 228 -16.46 20.83 -37.71
N PHE A 229 -17.22 20.14 -36.88
CA PHE A 229 -16.67 19.33 -35.80
C PHE A 229 -15.96 18.08 -36.32
N GLU A 230 -16.59 17.36 -37.26
CA GLU A 230 -15.98 16.20 -37.92
C GLU A 230 -14.72 16.59 -38.69
N LEU A 231 -14.70 17.77 -39.33
CA LEU A 231 -13.49 18.33 -39.94
C LEU A 231 -12.37 18.54 -38.91
N ILE A 232 -12.68 19.09 -37.73
CA ILE A 232 -11.69 19.26 -36.65
C ILE A 232 -11.16 17.90 -36.16
N LEU A 233 -12.03 16.90 -35.98
CA LEU A 233 -11.60 15.57 -35.56
C LEU A 233 -10.69 14.89 -36.59
N ASN A 234 -10.98 15.07 -37.87
CA ASN A 234 -10.16 14.58 -38.98
C ASN A 234 -8.81 15.32 -39.07
N GLU A 235 -8.80 16.65 -38.91
CA GLU A 235 -7.57 17.46 -38.85
C GLU A 235 -6.63 17.01 -37.71
N LEU A 236 -7.21 16.62 -36.57
CA LEU A 236 -6.47 16.14 -35.40
C LEU A 236 -5.96 14.70 -35.54
N GLN A 237 -6.16 14.04 -36.69
CA GLN A 237 -5.70 12.68 -36.99
C GLN A 237 -6.12 11.63 -35.93
N CYS A 238 -7.30 11.81 -35.34
CA CYS A 238 -7.84 10.94 -34.31
C CYS A 238 -8.64 9.79 -34.94
N LYS A 239 -8.65 8.62 -34.30
CA LYS A 239 -9.65 7.59 -34.60
C LYS A 239 -10.91 7.93 -33.83
N TRP A 240 -12.00 8.22 -34.53
CA TRP A 240 -13.28 8.50 -33.92
C TRP A 240 -14.38 7.63 -34.52
N GLU A 241 -15.34 7.24 -33.69
CA GLU A 241 -16.52 6.46 -34.07
C GLU A 241 -17.76 7.18 -33.54
N LEU A 242 -18.81 7.22 -34.35
CA LEU A 242 -20.11 7.78 -33.94
C LEU A 242 -20.88 6.69 -33.18
N GLU A 243 -20.99 6.85 -31.86
CA GLU A 243 -21.66 5.88 -30.97
C GLU A 243 -23.18 6.11 -30.90
N GLY A 244 -23.66 7.30 -31.23
CA GLY A 244 -25.09 7.63 -31.16
C GLY A 244 -25.43 9.00 -31.73
N GLN A 245 -26.53 9.07 -32.48
CA GLN A 245 -27.10 10.31 -33.00
C GLN A 245 -28.60 10.34 -32.71
N ASN A 246 -29.01 11.27 -31.86
CA ASN A 246 -30.40 11.64 -31.61
C ASN A 246 -30.59 13.11 -32.07
N GLU A 247 -31.84 13.54 -32.27
CA GLU A 247 -32.18 14.93 -32.64
C GLU A 247 -31.60 15.99 -31.67
N ARG A 248 -31.31 15.58 -30.43
CA ARG A 248 -30.88 16.45 -29.33
C ARG A 248 -29.45 16.21 -28.85
N SER A 249 -28.83 15.11 -29.26
CA SER A 249 -27.52 14.70 -28.77
C SER A 249 -26.75 13.89 -29.80
N ILE A 250 -25.49 14.21 -30.02
CA ILE A 250 -24.57 13.38 -30.80
C ILE A 250 -23.42 12.95 -29.89
N SER A 251 -23.06 11.68 -29.90
CA SER A 251 -21.95 11.12 -29.13
C SER A 251 -20.88 10.51 -30.02
N TYR A 252 -19.63 10.92 -29.81
CA TYR A 252 -18.45 10.39 -30.48
C TYR A 252 -17.56 9.66 -29.48
N SER A 253 -17.13 8.45 -29.81
CA SER A 253 -15.98 7.79 -29.17
C SER A 253 -14.72 8.28 -29.84
N VAL A 254 -13.76 8.79 -29.07
CA VAL A 254 -12.46 9.22 -29.62
C VAL A 254 -11.35 8.42 -28.94
N ILE A 255 -10.52 7.80 -29.77
CA ILE A 255 -9.34 7.06 -29.36
C ILE A 255 -8.12 7.84 -29.87
N SER A 256 -7.23 8.17 -28.94
CA SER A 256 -5.99 8.86 -29.26
C SER A 256 -5.07 7.94 -30.09
N ASN A 257 -4.67 8.39 -31.27
CA ASN A 257 -3.66 7.72 -32.09
C ASN A 257 -2.23 8.00 -31.61
N VAL A 258 -2.07 8.88 -30.61
CA VAL A 258 -0.76 9.15 -30.01
C VAL A 258 -0.33 7.87 -29.31
N GLN A 259 0.56 7.11 -29.96
CA GLN A 259 1.30 6.04 -29.30
C GLN A 259 2.06 6.67 -28.13
N LYS A 260 1.43 6.69 -26.97
CA LYS A 260 2.14 6.94 -25.72
C LYS A 260 3.14 5.80 -25.63
N LYS A 261 4.41 6.09 -25.88
CA LYS A 261 5.50 5.26 -25.36
C LYS A 261 5.17 5.11 -23.88
N LYS A 262 4.70 3.93 -23.49
CA LYS A 262 4.60 3.52 -22.09
C LYS A 262 6.02 3.56 -21.55
N GLN A 263 6.45 4.73 -21.10
CA GLN A 263 7.53 4.80 -20.15
C GLN A 263 6.91 4.35 -18.83
N ASP A 264 7.07 3.06 -18.56
CA ASP A 264 7.14 2.57 -17.19
C ASP A 264 8.34 3.24 -16.51
N THR A 265 8.19 4.50 -16.11
CA THR A 265 9.10 5.14 -15.15
C THR A 265 8.69 4.70 -13.75
N THR A 266 9.04 3.47 -13.41
CA THR A 266 9.74 3.25 -12.15
C THR A 266 11.11 3.91 -12.26
N ILE A 267 11.53 4.61 -11.19
CA ILE A 267 12.84 5.22 -10.93
C ILE A 267 12.85 6.77 -11.02
N ASN A 268 12.88 7.36 -9.81
CA ASN A 268 13.50 8.62 -9.39
C ASN A 268 13.01 9.95 -9.98
N ALA A 269 11.98 10.54 -9.33
CA ALA A 269 11.70 11.97 -9.38
C ALA A 269 11.52 12.59 -7.97
N ASN A 270 12.23 12.06 -6.96
CA ASN A 270 12.38 12.67 -5.63
C ASN A 270 13.85 13.03 -5.41
N SER A 271 14.28 14.17 -5.94
CA SER A 271 15.45 14.89 -5.43
C SER A 271 15.55 16.35 -5.88
N ASN A 272 14.92 16.77 -6.99
CA ASN A 272 15.16 18.13 -7.52
C ASN A 272 13.96 19.10 -7.50
N LYS A 273 13.10 19.05 -6.46
CA LYS A 273 11.98 19.99 -6.30
C LYS A 273 11.85 20.67 -4.93
N GLU A 274 12.84 20.52 -4.04
CA GLU A 274 12.87 21.27 -2.77
C GLU A 274 13.80 22.50 -2.77
N ASP A 275 14.74 22.63 -3.71
CA ASP A 275 15.68 23.77 -3.69
C ASP A 275 15.21 25.03 -4.44
N SER A 276 14.31 24.93 -5.43
CA SER A 276 13.84 26.13 -6.16
C SER A 276 12.70 26.91 -5.47
N ARG A 277 12.25 26.48 -4.29
CA ARG A 277 11.22 27.18 -3.48
C ARG A 277 11.76 27.83 -2.21
N ARG A 278 13.02 27.62 -1.85
CA ARG A 278 13.67 28.31 -0.72
C ARG A 278 14.36 29.62 -1.12
N GLU A 279 14.75 29.79 -2.38
CA GLU A 279 15.39 31.05 -2.85
C GLU A 279 14.40 32.17 -3.22
N LYS A 280 13.12 31.87 -3.49
CA LYS A 280 12.10 32.91 -3.76
C LYS A 280 11.40 33.47 -2.52
N LYS A 281 11.82 33.08 -1.31
CA LYS A 281 11.30 33.64 -0.05
C LYS A 281 12.26 34.56 0.70
N ILE A 282 13.49 34.76 0.21
CA ILE A 282 14.46 35.67 0.86
C ILE A 282 14.33 37.11 0.33
N ASN A 283 13.80 37.34 -0.88
CA ASN A 283 13.76 38.68 -1.50
C ASN A 283 12.39 39.40 -1.46
N ASN A 284 11.41 38.95 -0.68
CA ASN A 284 10.08 39.61 -0.61
C ASN A 284 9.58 39.89 0.82
N GLY A 285 10.49 39.91 1.81
CA GLY A 285 10.18 40.04 3.24
C GLY A 285 10.21 41.45 3.83
N GLU A 286 10.51 42.51 3.08
CA GLU A 286 10.61 43.88 3.65
C GLU A 286 9.36 44.76 3.48
N LYS A 287 8.29 44.28 2.85
CA LYS A 287 7.05 45.08 2.73
C LYS A 287 5.79 44.24 2.89
N LYS A 288 5.40 43.98 4.14
CA LYS A 288 4.02 44.19 4.65
C LYS A 288 3.85 43.63 6.07
N VAL A 289 4.00 44.55 7.01
CA VAL A 289 3.57 44.45 8.41
C VAL A 289 2.03 44.47 8.49
N LYS A 290 1.49 43.70 9.45
CA LYS A 290 0.11 43.63 9.99
C LYS A 290 -0.88 42.63 9.38
N LYS A 291 -0.91 41.40 9.92
CA LYS A 291 -2.14 40.77 10.41
C LYS A 291 -1.82 39.75 11.50
N SER A 292 -2.63 39.76 12.55
CA SER A 292 -2.51 39.11 13.87
C SER A 292 -2.18 37.62 13.84
N VAL A 293 -1.15 37.23 14.59
CA VAL A 293 -0.87 35.85 15.02
C VAL A 293 -1.78 35.55 16.20
N SER A 294 -2.52 34.44 16.16
CA SER A 294 -3.35 33.96 17.27
C SER A 294 -2.51 33.32 18.36
N GLU A 295 -2.88 33.50 19.63
CA GLU A 295 -2.18 32.98 20.82
C GLU A 295 -1.90 31.47 20.74
N ASP A 296 -2.73 30.70 20.03
CA ASP A 296 -2.57 29.26 19.80
C ASP A 296 -1.28 28.87 19.02
N GLU A 297 -0.70 29.78 18.22
CA GLU A 297 0.57 29.53 17.53
C GLU A 297 1.79 29.81 18.42
N LEU A 298 1.64 30.63 19.47
CA LEU A 298 2.69 30.88 20.46
C LEU A 298 2.86 29.68 21.41
N ASP A 299 1.77 29.07 21.87
CA ASP A 299 1.82 27.88 22.75
C ASP A 299 2.43 26.65 22.07
N ASN A 300 2.21 26.48 20.77
CA ASN A 300 2.84 25.41 20.00
C ASN A 300 4.36 25.61 19.84
N LEU A 301 4.85 26.84 19.95
CA LEU A 301 6.29 27.15 19.88
C LEU A 301 7.01 26.87 21.21
N TYR A 302 6.30 27.00 22.34
CA TYR A 302 6.82 26.70 23.68
C TYR A 302 6.64 25.24 24.12
N SER A 303 5.92 24.41 23.34
CA SER A 303 5.70 22.99 23.65
C SER A 303 6.88 22.06 23.27
N PHE A 304 7.95 22.59 22.67
CA PHE A 304 9.16 21.83 22.30
C PHE A 304 10.32 22.15 23.24
N LYS A 305 10.18 21.77 24.51
CA LYS A 305 11.25 21.44 25.48
C LYS A 305 10.66 21.53 26.88
N ILE A 306 10.28 20.39 27.45
CA ILE A 306 10.78 19.89 28.74
C ILE A 306 10.66 18.36 28.67
N GLU A 307 11.79 17.69 28.40
CA GLU A 307 12.06 16.36 28.93
C GLU A 307 12.61 16.55 30.34
N ASP A 308 12.11 15.75 31.28
CA ASP A 308 12.92 14.95 32.20
C ASP A 308 12.29 13.55 32.27
#